data_AF-A0A6V7PCY4-F1
#
_entry.id   AF-A0A6V7PCY4-F1
#
_cell.length_a   1.000
_cell.length_b   1.000
_cell.length_c   1.000
_cell.angle_alpha   90.00
_cell.angle_beta   90.00
_cell.angle_gamma   90.00
#
_symmetry.space_group_name_H-M   'P 1'
#
loop_
_entity.id
_entity.type
_entity.pdbx_description
1 polymer ?
#
loop_
_entity_poly.entity_id
_entity_poly.type
_entity_poly.pdbx_seq_one_letter_code
_entity_poly.pdbx_strand_id
1 'polypeptide(L)'
;MMRRRRRRATRNEFFDEDFDADEIFRSFFYGSQGDVFHAHNVYRPRGMGGQRMDHHNFDPASGFGIIRLMRIVVILIFFLFAFVPFFEPEYSLQKSYNHRIPKVTEKHGVEYFVRKEDFEQRFPQGSSVRDNLENHVLRDYKSILGRYCHFEMQRRQWAKNYPTPHCDKLRSLAAA
;
A
#
# COMPACT_ATOMS: atom_id res chain seq x y z
N MET A 1 11.30 -72.72 18.07
CA MET A 1 11.44 -71.52 17.21
C MET A 1 10.05 -71.14 16.69
N MET A 2 9.34 -70.22 17.35
CA MET A 2 7.94 -69.87 17.02
C MET A 2 7.88 -68.59 16.18
N ARG A 3 7.26 -68.70 15.00
CA ARG A 3 7.09 -67.64 13.99
C ARG A 3 5.89 -66.77 14.39
N ARG A 4 6.12 -65.62 15.03
CA ARG A 4 5.06 -64.69 15.46
C ARG A 4 4.62 -63.82 14.27
N ARG A 5 3.41 -64.07 13.77
CA ARG A 5 2.71 -63.32 12.72
C ARG A 5 2.47 -61.87 13.18
N ARG A 6 3.01 -60.89 12.45
CA ARG A 6 2.63 -59.46 12.57
C ARG A 6 1.15 -59.31 12.20
N ARG A 7 0.30 -58.92 13.14
CA ARG A 7 -1.04 -58.40 12.85
C ARG A 7 -0.91 -56.89 12.68
N ARG A 8 -1.13 -56.39 11.46
CA ARG A 8 -1.43 -54.98 11.20
C ARG A 8 -2.81 -54.71 11.78
N ALA A 9 -2.88 -53.86 12.80
CA ALA A 9 -4.12 -53.21 13.20
C ALA A 9 -4.10 -51.81 12.57
N THR A 10 -4.81 -51.66 11.45
CA THR A 10 -5.21 -50.37 10.90
C THR A 10 -6.55 -50.03 11.52
N ARG A 11 -6.57 -49.14 12.52
CA ARG A 11 -7.82 -48.56 13.03
C ARG A 11 -7.57 -47.20 13.70
N ASN A 12 -7.81 -46.13 12.93
CA ASN A 12 -8.20 -44.80 13.38
C ASN A 12 -7.31 -44.10 14.46
N GLU A 13 -6.07 -43.77 14.13
CA GLU A 13 -5.19 -42.88 14.92
C GLU A 13 -4.75 -41.64 14.11
N PHE A 14 -5.67 -41.00 13.39
CA PHE A 14 -5.36 -39.82 12.56
C PHE A 14 -5.98 -38.50 13.09
N PHE A 15 -6.61 -38.52 14.27
CA PHE A 15 -7.32 -37.35 14.81
C PHE A 15 -7.01 -37.04 16.28
N ASP A 16 -5.95 -37.62 16.84
CA ASP A 16 -5.45 -37.34 18.20
C ASP A 16 -4.07 -36.67 18.16
N GLU A 17 -3.81 -35.83 17.13
CA GLU A 17 -2.68 -34.91 17.17
C GLU A 17 -3.19 -33.58 17.73
N ASP A 18 -2.75 -33.29 18.96
CA ASP A 18 -3.00 -32.05 19.69
C ASP A 18 -2.81 -30.83 18.77
N PHE A 19 -3.90 -30.12 18.53
CA PHE A 19 -3.90 -28.90 17.72
C PHE A 19 -3.24 -27.77 18.54
N ASP A 20 -1.92 -27.69 18.47
CA ASP A 20 -1.15 -26.71 19.22
C ASP A 20 -1.23 -25.34 18.51
N ALA A 21 -2.04 -24.44 19.05
CA ALA A 21 -2.34 -23.16 18.40
C ALA A 21 -1.05 -22.33 18.17
N ASP A 22 -0.07 -22.47 19.05
CA ASP A 22 1.22 -21.78 18.98
C ASP A 22 2.05 -22.21 17.75
N GLU A 23 1.86 -23.41 17.22
CA GLU A 23 2.52 -23.90 16.00
C GLU A 23 1.90 -23.27 14.74
N ILE A 24 0.59 -23.06 14.73
CA ILE A 24 -0.12 -22.33 13.67
C ILE A 24 0.33 -20.87 13.66
N PHE A 25 0.46 -20.23 14.84
CA PHE A 25 0.92 -18.85 14.91
C PHE A 25 2.40 -18.71 14.50
N ARG A 26 3.26 -19.66 14.85
CA ARG A 26 4.68 -19.63 14.42
C ARG A 26 4.84 -19.81 12.92
N SER A 27 4.08 -20.73 12.31
CA SER A 27 4.13 -20.98 10.86
C SER A 27 3.60 -19.82 10.03
N PHE A 28 2.64 -19.03 10.55
CA PHE A 28 2.11 -17.85 9.84
C PHE A 28 2.83 -16.54 10.15
N PHE A 29 3.29 -16.31 11.38
CA PHE A 29 3.73 -14.98 11.82
C PHE A 29 5.23 -14.87 12.14
N TYR A 30 5.93 -15.98 12.42
CA TYR A 30 7.31 -15.93 12.92
C TYR A 30 8.31 -16.84 12.17
N GLY A 31 7.86 -17.67 11.23
CA GLY A 31 8.69 -18.51 10.38
C GLY A 31 8.86 -17.92 8.98
N SER A 32 10.03 -17.34 8.70
CA SER A 32 10.55 -17.04 7.36
C SER A 32 9.83 -15.96 6.54
N GLN A 33 10.48 -14.80 6.44
CA GLN A 33 10.44 -13.99 5.22
C GLN A 33 10.95 -14.85 4.05
N GLY A 34 10.05 -15.49 3.33
CA GLY A 34 10.39 -16.26 2.12
C GLY A 34 9.47 -17.45 1.98
N ASP A 35 8.69 -17.44 0.89
CA ASP A 35 7.88 -18.55 0.38
C ASP A 35 6.53 -18.83 1.06
N VAL A 36 5.63 -17.87 0.91
CA VAL A 36 4.20 -17.98 1.25
C VAL A 36 3.36 -18.73 0.19
N PHE A 37 3.98 -19.36 -0.81
CA PHE A 37 3.24 -19.99 -1.92
C PHE A 37 3.79 -21.35 -2.37
N HIS A 38 4.06 -22.29 -1.46
CA HIS A 38 4.20 -23.70 -1.85
C HIS A 38 3.66 -24.67 -0.79
N ALA A 39 2.37 -24.54 -0.45
CA ALA A 39 1.64 -25.61 0.21
C ALA A 39 1.18 -26.66 -0.82
N HIS A 40 2.09 -27.54 -1.24
CA HIS A 40 1.72 -28.83 -1.83
C HIS A 40 2.68 -29.92 -1.33
N ASN A 41 2.30 -30.57 -0.23
CA ASN A 41 2.97 -31.75 0.30
C ASN A 41 2.81 -32.92 -0.69
N VAL A 42 3.86 -33.20 -1.47
CA VAL A 42 3.99 -34.46 -2.21
C VAL A 42 4.95 -35.36 -1.44
N TYR A 43 4.41 -36.42 -0.85
CA TYR A 43 5.16 -37.49 -0.20
C TYR A 43 6.00 -38.25 -1.25
N ARG A 44 7.32 -38.05 -1.27
CA ARG A 44 8.24 -38.86 -2.10
C ARG A 44 8.89 -39.97 -1.27
N PRO A 45 8.70 -41.26 -1.63
CA PRO A 45 9.41 -42.34 -0.96
C PRO A 45 10.87 -42.36 -1.36
N ARG A 46 11.72 -42.63 -0.37
CA ARG A 46 13.18 -42.78 -0.46
C ARG A 46 13.52 -43.93 -1.41
N GLY A 47 14.05 -43.61 -2.60
CA GLY A 47 14.54 -44.55 -3.59
C GLY A 47 15.94 -44.17 -4.05
N MET A 48 16.89 -45.08 -3.88
CA MET A 48 18.24 -45.04 -4.45
C MET A 48 18.18 -44.86 -5.98
N GLY A 49 18.98 -43.94 -6.51
CA GLY A 49 19.14 -43.76 -7.95
C GLY A 49 19.92 -42.49 -8.25
N GLY A 50 21.23 -42.61 -8.38
CA GLY A 50 22.06 -41.52 -8.85
C GLY A 50 21.67 -41.13 -10.27
N GLN A 51 21.37 -39.85 -10.48
CA GLN A 51 21.55 -39.20 -11.76
C GLN A 51 22.19 -37.85 -11.47
N ARG A 52 23.40 -37.72 -12.00
CA ARG A 52 24.17 -36.50 -12.10
C ARG A 52 23.23 -35.45 -12.66
N MET A 53 22.98 -34.39 -11.89
CA MET A 53 22.40 -33.17 -12.45
C MET A 53 23.43 -32.65 -13.43
N ASP A 54 23.09 -32.74 -14.71
CA ASP A 54 23.77 -32.06 -15.79
C ASP A 54 23.96 -30.61 -15.37
N HIS A 55 25.23 -30.23 -15.21
CA HIS A 55 25.66 -28.85 -15.23
C HIS A 55 25.26 -28.32 -16.61
N HIS A 56 24.05 -27.76 -16.72
CA HIS A 56 23.73 -26.90 -17.83
C HIS A 56 24.78 -25.78 -17.81
N ASN A 57 25.64 -25.82 -18.81
CA ASN A 57 26.57 -24.77 -19.19
C ASN A 57 25.81 -23.44 -19.21
N PHE A 58 25.85 -22.70 -18.11
CA PHE A 58 25.63 -21.27 -18.16
C PHE A 58 26.98 -20.68 -18.49
N ASP A 59 27.20 -20.41 -19.78
CA ASP A 59 28.37 -19.70 -20.25
C ASP A 59 28.59 -18.43 -19.40
N PRO A 60 29.70 -18.33 -18.64
CA PRO A 60 29.99 -17.15 -17.80
C PRO A 60 30.20 -15.87 -18.63
N ALA A 61 30.24 -15.97 -19.96
CA ALA A 61 30.29 -14.86 -20.89
C ALA A 61 28.96 -14.09 -21.03
N SER A 62 27.81 -14.72 -20.73
CA SER A 62 26.47 -14.10 -20.89
C SER A 62 25.98 -13.38 -19.61
N GLY A 63 26.37 -13.86 -18.42
CA GLY A 63 26.01 -13.25 -17.13
C GLY A 63 26.76 -11.96 -16.79
N PHE A 64 27.94 -11.73 -17.39
CA PHE A 64 28.73 -10.52 -17.14
C PHE A 64 28.09 -9.26 -17.74
N GLY A 65 27.26 -9.42 -18.78
CA GLY A 65 26.48 -8.34 -19.39
C GLY A 65 25.27 -7.97 -18.53
N ILE A 66 24.47 -8.94 -18.08
CA ILE A 66 23.22 -8.69 -17.34
C ILE A 66 23.50 -8.06 -15.97
N ILE A 67 24.52 -8.55 -15.24
CA ILE A 67 24.90 -7.98 -13.94
C ILE A 67 25.48 -6.56 -14.10
N ARG A 68 26.24 -6.29 -15.17
CA ARG A 68 26.71 -4.93 -15.48
C ARG A 68 25.56 -3.99 -15.86
N LEU A 69 24.62 -4.45 -16.69
CA LEU A 69 23.44 -3.67 -17.08
C LEU A 69 22.56 -3.34 -15.86
N MET A 70 22.34 -4.30 -14.95
CA MET A 70 21.60 -4.07 -13.72
C MET A 70 22.24 -2.97 -12.86
N ARG A 71 23.57 -2.97 -12.72
CA ARG A 71 24.30 -1.91 -11.99
C ARG A 71 24.14 -0.55 -12.65
N ILE A 72 24.23 -0.48 -13.98
CA ILE A 72 24.00 0.77 -14.72
C ILE A 72 22.57 1.26 -14.53
N VAL A 73 21.57 0.36 -14.55
CA VAL A 73 20.16 0.72 -14.29
C VAL A 73 19.98 1.27 -12.88
N VAL A 74 20.58 0.66 -11.85
CA VAL A 74 20.51 1.19 -10.47
C VAL A 74 21.12 2.58 -10.37
N ILE A 75 22.26 2.82 -11.03
CA ILE A 75 22.92 4.14 -11.07
C ILE A 75 22.05 5.15 -11.82
N LEU A 76 21.45 4.76 -12.94
CA LEU A 76 20.53 5.62 -13.70
C LEU A 76 19.29 5.98 -12.88
N ILE A 77 18.71 5.03 -12.16
CA ILE A 77 17.59 5.28 -11.25
C ILE A 77 17.99 6.29 -10.17
N PHE A 78 19.18 6.16 -9.58
CA PHE A 78 19.68 7.11 -8.58
C PHE A 78 19.81 8.53 -9.16
N PHE A 79 20.39 8.66 -10.36
CA PHE A 79 20.47 9.96 -11.04
C PHE A 79 19.09 10.51 -11.37
N LEU A 80 18.18 9.69 -11.87
CA LEU A 80 16.80 10.11 -12.14
C LEU A 80 16.16 10.68 -10.88
N PHE A 81 16.21 9.97 -9.75
CA PHE A 81 15.68 10.47 -8.48
C PHE A 81 16.36 11.75 -7.98
N ALA A 82 17.67 11.91 -8.21
CA ALA A 82 18.40 13.13 -7.84
C ALA A 82 17.97 14.35 -8.67
N PHE A 83 17.48 14.14 -9.89
CA PHE A 83 16.98 15.19 -10.79
C PHE A 83 15.46 15.33 -10.79
N VAL A 84 14.71 14.52 -10.04
CA VAL A 84 13.27 14.74 -9.87
C VAL A 84 13.10 16.00 -9.04
N PRO A 85 12.63 17.13 -9.61
CA PRO A 85 12.29 18.28 -8.81
C PRO A 85 11.16 17.85 -7.87
N PHE A 86 11.28 18.17 -6.59
CA PHE A 86 10.20 17.96 -5.63
C PHE A 86 9.04 18.85 -6.10
N PHE A 87 8.02 18.26 -6.74
CA PHE A 87 6.85 18.98 -7.21
C PHE A 87 6.05 19.41 -5.98
N GLU A 88 6.34 20.61 -5.48
CA GLU A 88 5.59 21.19 -4.40
C GLU A 88 4.25 21.75 -4.92
N PRO A 89 3.12 21.42 -4.28
CA PRO A 89 1.82 21.91 -4.70
C PRO A 89 1.71 23.42 -4.51
N GLU A 90 0.96 24.08 -5.38
CA GLU A 90 0.80 25.54 -5.35
C GLU A 90 -0.04 26.03 -4.18
N TYR A 91 -0.90 25.14 -3.65
CA TYR A 91 -1.77 25.38 -2.51
C TYR A 91 -1.71 24.20 -1.52
N SER A 92 -2.25 24.43 -0.32
CA SER A 92 -2.51 23.40 0.68
C SER A 92 -3.80 23.71 1.42
N LEU A 93 -4.59 22.69 1.78
CA LEU A 93 -5.78 22.85 2.62
C LEU A 93 -5.44 23.01 4.11
N GLN A 94 -4.19 22.73 4.48
CA GLN A 94 -3.69 22.90 5.84
C GLN A 94 -2.49 23.83 5.85
N LYS A 95 -2.40 24.65 6.89
CA LYS A 95 -1.28 25.56 7.08
C LYS A 95 0.03 24.78 7.19
N SER A 96 0.98 25.12 6.33
CA SER A 96 2.33 24.53 6.32
C SER A 96 3.38 25.63 6.41
N TYR A 97 4.65 25.26 6.64
CA TYR A 97 5.76 26.21 6.67
C TYR A 97 5.90 26.97 5.33
N ASN A 98 5.67 26.28 4.21
CA ASN A 98 5.74 26.84 2.86
C ASN A 98 4.43 27.57 2.47
N HIS A 99 3.28 27.12 2.99
CA HIS A 99 1.95 27.67 2.68
C HIS A 99 1.38 28.40 3.88
N ARG A 100 1.74 29.69 4.02
CA ARG A 100 1.37 30.52 5.18
C ARG A 100 0.26 31.51 4.93
N ILE A 101 0.03 31.93 3.68
CA ILE A 101 -0.96 32.96 3.37
C ILE A 101 -2.33 32.30 3.26
N PRO A 102 -3.31 32.62 4.13
CA PRO A 102 -4.67 32.14 3.99
C PRO A 102 -5.38 32.86 2.84
N LYS A 103 -6.18 32.10 2.11
CA LYS A 103 -7.05 32.54 1.02
C LYS A 103 -8.38 31.80 1.14
N VAL A 104 -9.42 32.38 0.59
CA VAL A 104 -10.78 31.83 0.63
C VAL A 104 -11.31 31.77 -0.79
N THR A 105 -11.90 30.65 -1.18
CA THR A 105 -12.53 30.51 -2.50
C THR A 105 -13.73 31.45 -2.61
N GLU A 106 -13.89 32.11 -3.75
CA GLU A 106 -14.96 33.10 -3.95
C GLU A 106 -16.35 32.45 -3.90
N LYS A 107 -16.49 31.27 -4.51
CA LYS A 107 -17.79 30.60 -4.70
C LYS A 107 -18.28 29.83 -3.47
N HIS A 108 -17.37 29.23 -2.70
CA HIS A 108 -17.73 28.24 -1.67
C HIS A 108 -17.21 28.58 -0.27
N GLY A 109 -16.49 29.69 -0.10
CA GLY A 109 -15.96 30.09 1.21
C GLY A 109 -14.97 29.10 1.84
N VAL A 110 -14.31 28.24 1.04
CA VAL A 110 -13.34 27.26 1.54
C VAL A 110 -11.98 27.93 1.75
N GLU A 111 -11.43 27.80 2.95
CA GLU A 111 -10.10 28.30 3.29
C GLU A 111 -9.00 27.38 2.72
N TYR A 112 -7.99 27.97 2.10
CA TYR A 112 -6.80 27.30 1.61
C TYR A 112 -5.57 28.20 1.77
N PHE A 113 -4.39 27.60 1.79
CA PHE A 113 -3.13 28.28 2.04
C PHE A 113 -2.24 28.27 0.81
N VAL A 114 -1.59 29.40 0.55
CA VAL A 114 -0.78 29.64 -0.66
C VAL A 114 0.62 30.11 -0.29
N ARG A 115 1.55 29.97 -1.24
CA ARG A 115 2.93 30.47 -1.10
C ARG A 115 3.01 31.97 -1.37
N LYS A 116 4.03 32.63 -0.80
CA LYS A 116 3.98 34.06 -0.50
C LYS A 116 4.03 35.04 -1.68
N GLU A 117 4.87 34.83 -2.68
CA GLU A 117 5.34 36.00 -3.44
C GLU A 117 4.63 36.24 -4.78
N ASP A 118 4.28 35.21 -5.55
CA ASP A 118 3.78 35.42 -6.93
C ASP A 118 2.35 34.95 -7.17
N PHE A 119 1.61 34.64 -6.11
CA PHE A 119 0.32 33.96 -6.24
C PHE A 119 -0.73 34.82 -6.96
N GLU A 120 -0.83 36.10 -6.62
CA GLU A 120 -1.77 37.03 -7.28
C GLU A 120 -1.37 37.35 -8.72
N GLN A 121 -0.07 37.33 -9.02
CA GLN A 121 0.44 37.54 -10.39
C GLN A 121 0.14 36.33 -11.28
N ARG A 122 0.32 35.12 -10.75
CA ARG A 122 0.08 33.86 -11.49
C ARG A 122 -1.40 33.51 -11.60
N PHE A 123 -2.18 33.87 -10.59
CA PHE A 123 -3.61 33.57 -10.49
C PHE A 123 -4.38 34.87 -10.20
N PRO A 124 -4.50 35.80 -11.17
CA PRO A 124 -5.27 37.01 -10.93
C PRO A 124 -6.74 36.70 -10.61
N GLN A 125 -7.35 37.50 -9.72
CA GLN A 125 -8.76 37.36 -9.35
C GLN A 125 -9.67 37.46 -10.59
N GLY A 126 -10.74 36.66 -10.62
CA GLY A 126 -11.67 36.59 -11.76
C GLY A 126 -11.11 35.95 -13.04
N SER A 127 -9.87 35.46 -13.03
CA SER A 127 -9.32 34.74 -14.19
C SER A 127 -9.80 33.28 -14.25
N SER A 128 -9.85 32.71 -15.46
CA SER A 128 -10.15 31.28 -15.63
C SER A 128 -9.13 30.37 -14.93
N VAL A 129 -7.87 30.81 -14.86
CA VAL A 129 -6.79 30.08 -14.19
C VAL A 129 -7.04 30.01 -12.68
N ARG A 130 -7.45 31.14 -12.09
CA ARG A 130 -7.88 31.23 -10.69
C ARG A 130 -9.10 30.35 -10.42
N ASP A 131 -10.10 30.41 -11.28
CA ASP A 131 -11.32 29.60 -11.17
C ASP A 131 -11.03 28.09 -11.22
N ASN A 132 -10.15 27.66 -12.13
CA ASN A 132 -9.72 26.27 -12.21
C ASN A 132 -9.00 25.83 -10.92
N LEU A 133 -8.06 26.64 -10.43
CA LEU A 133 -7.38 26.38 -9.16
C LEU A 133 -8.38 26.21 -8.00
N GLU A 134 -9.35 27.11 -7.87
CA GLU A 134 -10.37 27.03 -6.82
C GLU A 134 -11.28 25.80 -6.96
N ASN A 135 -11.59 25.38 -8.19
CA ASN A 135 -12.31 24.13 -8.45
C ASN A 135 -11.49 22.90 -8.00
N HIS A 136 -10.17 22.92 -8.20
CA HIS A 136 -9.27 21.89 -7.69
C HIS A 136 -9.23 21.88 -6.15
N VAL A 137 -9.07 23.05 -5.53
CA VAL A 137 -9.13 23.22 -4.07
C VAL A 137 -10.44 22.65 -3.52
N LEU A 138 -11.58 22.99 -4.13
CA LEU A 138 -12.90 22.49 -3.71
C LEU A 138 -13.02 20.98 -3.85
N ARG A 139 -12.51 20.39 -4.94
CA ARG A 139 -12.54 18.94 -5.17
C ARG A 139 -11.74 18.20 -4.09
N ASP A 140 -10.54 18.68 -3.78
CA ASP A 140 -9.70 18.12 -2.74
C ASP A 140 -10.35 18.27 -1.36
N TYR A 141 -10.98 19.42 -1.11
CA TYR A 141 -11.72 19.66 0.12
C TYR A 141 -12.88 18.68 0.29
N LYS A 142 -13.69 18.48 -0.76
CA LYS A 142 -14.77 17.48 -0.79
C LYS A 142 -14.24 16.06 -0.58
N SER A 143 -13.09 15.72 -1.16
CA SER A 143 -12.44 14.41 -0.97
C SER A 143 -12.01 14.17 0.49
N ILE A 144 -11.42 15.17 1.13
CA ILE A 144 -11.06 15.11 2.56
C ILE A 144 -12.32 14.98 3.43
N LEU A 145 -13.34 15.82 3.19
CA LEU A 145 -14.61 15.72 3.92
C LEU A 145 -15.29 14.36 3.73
N GLY A 146 -15.23 13.78 2.52
CA GLY A 146 -15.78 12.46 2.24
C GLY A 146 -15.10 11.36 3.06
N ARG A 147 -13.78 11.39 3.17
CA ARG A 147 -13.03 10.47 4.03
C ARG A 147 -13.41 10.62 5.50
N TYR A 148 -13.49 11.86 6.00
CA TYR A 148 -13.91 12.09 7.39
C TYR A 148 -15.36 11.67 7.64
N CYS A 149 -16.26 11.98 6.71
CA CYS A 149 -17.64 11.55 6.78
C CYS A 149 -17.77 10.02 6.83
N HIS A 150 -16.97 9.29 6.05
CA HIS A 150 -16.93 7.83 6.12
C HIS A 150 -16.55 7.33 7.53
N PHE A 151 -15.51 7.93 8.14
CA PHE A 151 -15.14 7.60 9.53
C PHE A 151 -16.22 7.96 10.55
N GLU A 152 -16.92 9.09 10.38
CA GLU A 152 -18.04 9.48 11.23
C GLU A 152 -19.21 8.49 11.13
N MET A 153 -19.55 8.06 9.92
CA MET A 153 -20.60 7.07 9.68
C MET A 153 -20.23 5.71 10.27
N GLN A 154 -18.97 5.30 10.16
CA GLN A 154 -18.48 4.08 10.81
C GLN A 154 -18.64 4.15 12.33
N ARG A 155 -18.31 5.30 12.96
CA ARG A 155 -18.51 5.50 14.40
C ARG A 155 -19.99 5.50 14.79
N ARG A 156 -20.86 6.03 13.94
CA ARG A 156 -22.30 6.09 14.17
C ARG A 156 -22.98 4.72 14.22
N GLN A 157 -22.37 3.70 13.61
CA GLN A 157 -22.85 2.31 13.72
C GLN A 157 -22.81 1.80 15.17
N TRP A 158 -21.82 2.25 15.95
CA TRP A 158 -21.65 1.89 17.36
C TRP A 158 -22.38 2.85 18.31
N ALA A 159 -22.48 4.12 17.94
CA ALA A 159 -23.19 5.15 18.70
C ALA A 159 -24.18 5.91 17.82
N LYS A 160 -25.47 5.57 17.91
CA LYS A 160 -26.54 6.11 17.04
C LYS A 160 -26.62 7.64 17.01
N ASN A 161 -26.29 8.28 18.13
CA ASN A 161 -26.30 9.75 18.32
C ASN A 161 -24.93 10.41 18.07
N TYR A 162 -23.98 9.71 17.44
CA TYR A 162 -22.67 10.28 17.13
C TYR A 162 -22.83 11.47 16.15
N PRO A 163 -22.28 12.66 16.46
CA PRO A 163 -22.38 13.83 15.60
C PRO A 163 -21.55 13.63 14.32
N THR A 164 -22.09 14.05 13.18
CA THR A 164 -21.44 13.89 11.86
C THR A 164 -21.20 15.23 11.16
N PRO A 165 -20.42 16.16 11.77
CA PRO A 165 -20.23 17.50 11.24
C PRO A 165 -19.58 17.53 9.85
N HIS A 166 -18.67 16.61 9.53
CA HIS A 166 -18.03 16.58 8.21
C HIS A 166 -19.00 16.09 7.12
N CYS A 167 -19.86 15.12 7.44
CA CYS A 167 -20.95 14.72 6.55
C CYS A 167 -21.94 15.85 6.28
N ASP A 168 -22.34 16.59 7.32
CA ASP A 168 -23.27 17.72 7.19
C ASP A 168 -22.69 18.83 6.31
N LYS A 169 -21.39 19.15 6.50
CA LYS A 169 -20.67 20.12 5.68
C LYS A 169 -20.50 19.66 4.23
N LEU A 170 -20.26 18.37 4.00
CA LEU A 170 -20.20 17.82 2.65
C LEU A 170 -21.55 17.94 1.93
N ARG A 171 -22.65 17.69 2.64
CA ARG A 171 -24.01 17.84 2.12
C ARG A 171 -24.34 19.30 1.79
N SER A 172 -23.96 20.26 2.64
CA SER A 172 -24.19 21.69 2.35
C SER A 172 -23.44 22.15 1.09
N LEU A 173 -22.25 21.61 0.83
CA LEU A 173 -21.45 21.91 -0.37
C LEU A 173 -21.92 21.19 -1.64
N ALA A 174 -22.85 20.23 -1.52
CA ALA A 174 -23.50 19.58 -2.66
C ALA A 174 -24.86 20.21 -2.99
N ALA A 175 -25.45 20.94 -2.03
CA ALA A 175 -26.71 21.66 -2.18
C ALA A 175 -26.54 23.10 -2.67
N ALA A 176 -25.32 23.64 -2.57
CA ALA A 176 -24.90 24.92 -3.15
C ALA A 176 -24.31 24.71 -4.54
#